data_AF-A0A2X1WSA6-F1
#
_entry.id   AF-A0A2X1WSA6-F1
#
_cell.length_a   1.000
_cell.length_b   1.000
_cell.length_c   1.000
_cell.angle_alpha   90.00
_cell.angle_beta   90.00
_cell.angle_gamma   90.00
#
_symmetry.space_group_name_H-M   'P 1'
#
loop_
_entity.id
_entity.type
_entity.pdbx_description
1 polymer ?
#
loop_
_entity_poly.entity_id
_entity_poly.type
_entity_poly.pdbx_seq_one_letter_code
_entity_poly.pdbx_strand_id
1 'polypeptide(L)'
;MLSLTFSRLSMVILSLISGNEENLKVALDDKIHEPYRLKLIPEIDDIEKIIDDSEALGHYLSGAGSTIMVVLKADDNTSEDQIKNKLDKLSNSYEVRLLDIDEKGAFINLKINFTKSL
;
A
#
# COMPACT_ATOMS: atom_id res chain seq x y z
N MET A 1 18.84 -16.01 -8.44
CA MET A 1 18.26 -14.71 -8.04
C MET A 1 16.98 -14.38 -8.83
N LEU A 2 16.92 -14.61 -10.15
CA LEU A 2 15.70 -14.44 -10.98
C LEU A 2 14.51 -15.37 -10.65
N SER A 3 14.71 -16.49 -9.93
CA SER A 3 13.60 -17.41 -9.64
C SER A 3 12.73 -17.03 -8.43
N LEU A 4 13.24 -16.20 -7.49
CA LEU A 4 12.47 -15.84 -6.29
C LEU A 4 11.38 -14.81 -6.57
N THR A 5 11.60 -13.88 -7.50
CA THR A 5 10.60 -12.86 -7.86
C THR A 5 9.38 -13.48 -8.55
N PHE A 6 9.59 -14.47 -9.41
CA PHE A 6 8.50 -15.18 -10.08
C PHE A 6 7.66 -16.02 -9.11
N SER A 7 8.30 -16.69 -8.15
CA SER A 7 7.59 -17.45 -7.12
C SER A 7 6.80 -16.55 -6.18
N ARG A 8 7.37 -15.41 -5.74
CA ARG A 8 6.65 -14.43 -4.91
C ARG A 8 5.51 -13.78 -5.66
N LEU A 9 5.70 -13.37 -6.92
CA LEU A 9 4.63 -12.86 -7.76
C LEU A 9 3.48 -13.87 -7.88
N SER A 10 3.81 -15.13 -8.17
CA SER A 10 2.81 -16.21 -8.23
C SER A 10 2.09 -16.37 -6.90
N MET A 11 2.81 -16.26 -5.78
CA MET A 11 2.22 -16.35 -4.44
C MET A 11 1.29 -15.18 -4.16
N VAL A 12 1.67 -13.93 -4.45
CA VAL A 12 0.78 -12.75 -4.34
C VAL A 12 -0.50 -12.98 -5.15
N ILE A 13 -0.38 -13.36 -6.42
CA ILE A 13 -1.53 -13.60 -7.30
C ILE A 13 -2.45 -14.68 -6.72
N LEU A 14 -1.88 -15.83 -6.32
CA LEU A 14 -2.66 -16.94 -5.77
C LEU A 14 -3.31 -16.58 -4.43
N SER A 15 -2.62 -15.83 -3.57
CA SER A 15 -3.17 -15.35 -2.30
C SER A 15 -4.35 -14.41 -2.51
N LEU A 16 -4.23 -13.47 -3.45
CA LEU A 16 -5.33 -12.56 -3.80
C LEU A 16 -6.54 -13.31 -4.40
N ILE A 17 -6.30 -14.27 -5.30
CA ILE A 17 -7.38 -15.09 -5.89
C ILE A 17 -8.07 -15.96 -4.85
N SER A 18 -7.30 -16.56 -3.94
CA SER A 18 -7.84 -17.48 -2.93
C SER A 18 -8.35 -16.80 -1.67
N GLY A 19 -8.07 -15.51 -1.48
CA GLY A 19 -8.32 -14.80 -0.22
C GLY A 19 -7.46 -15.30 0.95
N ASN A 20 -6.34 -15.98 0.68
CA ASN A 20 -5.46 -16.49 1.73
C ASN A 20 -4.56 -15.36 2.27
N GLU A 21 -5.01 -14.73 3.35
CA GLU A 21 -4.32 -13.62 4.02
C GLU A 21 -2.94 -14.01 4.56
N GLU A 22 -2.78 -15.22 5.11
CA GLU A 22 -1.51 -15.70 5.66
C GLU A 22 -0.44 -15.79 4.55
N ASN A 23 -0.81 -16.37 3.41
CA ASN A 23 0.06 -16.41 2.25
C ASN A 23 0.34 -15.01 1.69
N LEU A 24 -0.63 -14.08 1.76
CA LEU A 24 -0.43 -12.71 1.32
C LEU A 24 0.60 -11.99 2.20
N LYS A 25 0.52 -12.16 3.53
CA LYS A 25 1.51 -11.64 4.50
C LYS A 25 2.92 -12.12 4.17
N VAL A 26 3.08 -13.43 3.96
CA VAL A 26 4.40 -14.00 3.60
C VAL A 26 4.88 -13.51 2.23
N ALA A 27 3.94 -13.29 1.29
CA ALA A 27 4.28 -12.86 -0.06
C ALA A 27 4.78 -11.42 -0.10
N LEU A 28 4.17 -10.55 0.71
CA LEU A 28 4.50 -9.12 0.83
C LEU A 28 5.69 -8.83 1.76
N ASP A 29 6.14 -9.79 2.57
CA ASP A 29 7.42 -9.73 3.32
C ASP A 29 8.62 -9.83 2.33
N ASP A 30 8.79 -8.80 1.50
CA ASP A 30 9.78 -8.74 0.41
C ASP A 30 11.18 -8.33 0.91
N LYS A 31 11.93 -9.32 1.36
CA LYS A 31 13.32 -9.16 1.82
C LYS A 31 14.37 -8.98 0.71
N ILE A 32 14.01 -8.88 -0.58
CA ILE A 32 14.98 -9.07 -1.69
C ILE A 32 15.30 -7.80 -2.48
N HIS A 33 14.38 -6.85 -2.67
CA HIS A 33 14.63 -5.68 -3.53
C HIS A 33 14.44 -4.30 -2.90
N GLU A 34 13.92 -4.23 -1.69
CA GLU A 34 13.77 -2.98 -0.94
C GLU A 34 14.99 -2.42 -0.18
N PRO A 35 16.04 -3.19 0.23
CA PRO A 35 16.96 -2.71 1.25
C PRO A 35 17.80 -1.48 0.88
N TYR A 36 17.95 -1.13 -0.41
CA TYR A 36 18.75 0.03 -0.82
C TYR A 36 17.92 1.32 -0.88
N ARG A 37 16.67 1.26 -1.35
CA ARG A 37 15.84 2.46 -1.52
C ARG A 37 15.03 2.81 -0.29
N LEU A 38 14.58 1.81 0.48
CA LEU A 38 13.93 2.04 1.77
C LEU A 38 14.82 2.84 2.71
N LYS A 39 16.13 2.56 2.72
CA LYS A 39 17.12 3.31 3.52
C LYS A 39 17.22 4.79 3.20
N LEU A 40 16.67 5.25 2.07
CA LEU A 40 16.61 6.68 1.73
C LEU A 40 15.38 7.36 2.35
N ILE A 41 14.39 6.59 2.79
CA ILE A 41 13.23 7.11 3.53
C ILE A 41 13.68 7.34 4.98
N PRO A 42 13.60 8.59 5.49
CA PRO A 42 13.91 8.86 6.88
C PRO A 42 13.04 8.01 7.80
N GLU A 43 13.60 7.55 8.91
CA GLU A 43 12.88 6.81 9.97
C GLU A 43 12.21 5.52 9.47
N ILE A 44 12.68 4.92 8.37
CA ILE A 44 12.03 3.76 7.76
C ILE A 44 11.86 2.58 8.73
N ASP A 45 12.89 2.28 9.52
CA ASP A 45 12.82 1.18 10.49
C ASP A 45 11.71 1.41 11.54
N ASP A 46 11.48 2.67 11.93
CA ASP A 46 10.39 3.03 12.84
C ASP A 46 9.03 2.98 12.14
N ILE A 47 8.95 3.40 10.88
CA ILE A 47 7.73 3.34 10.06
C ILE A 47 7.31 1.88 9.83
N GLU A 48 8.23 0.99 9.44
CA GLU A 48 7.96 -0.43 9.26
C GLU A 48 7.44 -1.04 10.55
N LYS A 49 8.08 -0.74 11.68
CA LYS A 49 7.61 -1.20 13.00
C LYS A 49 6.21 -0.68 13.35
N ILE A 50 5.91 0.58 13.02
CA ILE A 50 4.58 1.16 13.24
C ILE A 50 3.51 0.40 12.45
N ILE A 51 3.82 0.00 11.20
CA ILE A 51 2.93 -0.76 10.34
C ILE A 51 2.81 -2.21 10.84
N ASP A 52 3.91 -2.86 11.20
CA ASP A 52 3.94 -4.23 11.73
C ASP A 52 3.18 -4.39 13.06
N ASP A 53 3.12 -3.32 13.86
CA ASP A 53 2.33 -3.26 15.09
C ASP A 53 0.80 -3.07 14.83
N SER A 54 0.37 -2.88 13.58
CA SER A 54 -1.04 -2.71 13.18
C SER A 54 -1.66 -4.02 12.68
N GLU A 55 -2.94 -4.00 12.27
CA GLU A 55 -3.60 -5.17 11.67
C GLU A 55 -3.30 -5.34 10.17
N ALA A 56 -2.34 -4.57 9.64
CA ALA A 56 -1.95 -4.63 8.23
C ALA A 56 -1.57 -6.04 7.77
N LEU A 57 -1.90 -6.33 6.50
CA LEU A 57 -1.52 -7.55 5.81
C LEU A 57 -0.10 -7.48 5.24
N GLY A 58 0.51 -6.30 5.23
CA GLY A 58 1.87 -6.07 4.76
C GLY A 58 2.01 -4.70 4.11
N HIS A 59 3.23 -4.38 3.71
CA HIS A 59 3.56 -3.13 3.04
C HIS A 59 4.58 -3.34 1.93
N TYR A 60 4.68 -2.37 1.02
CA TYR A 60 5.70 -2.34 -0.03
C TYR A 60 5.89 -0.92 -0.58
N LEU A 61 7.04 -0.65 -1.19
CA LEU A 61 7.31 0.60 -1.87
C LEU A 61 6.44 0.75 -3.12
N SER A 62 5.71 1.87 -3.22
CA SER A 62 4.95 2.21 -4.42
C SER A 62 5.86 2.64 -5.56
N GLY A 63 5.94 1.80 -6.60
CA GLY A 63 6.71 2.10 -7.81
C GLY A 63 8.19 2.37 -7.51
N ALA A 64 8.65 3.59 -7.78
CA ALA A 64 10.04 3.98 -7.52
C ALA A 64 10.29 4.49 -6.09
N GLY A 65 9.23 4.69 -5.29
CA GLY A 65 9.26 5.40 -4.01
C GLY A 65 9.09 6.91 -4.14
N SER A 66 9.03 7.66 -3.03
CA SER A 66 9.23 7.23 -1.63
C SER A 66 7.94 6.81 -0.89
N THR A 67 6.80 6.74 -1.59
CA THR A 67 5.52 6.34 -0.98
C THR A 67 5.53 4.86 -0.62
N ILE A 68 5.10 4.52 0.59
CA ILE A 68 4.86 3.15 1.06
C ILE A 68 3.37 2.87 0.93
N MET A 69 3.02 1.77 0.28
CA MET A 69 1.66 1.23 0.27
C MET A 69 1.52 0.25 1.42
N VAL A 70 0.45 0.41 2.21
CA VAL A 70 0.06 -0.53 3.26
C VAL A 70 -1.21 -1.23 2.81
N VAL A 71 -1.23 -2.56 2.88
CA VAL A 71 -2.39 -3.37 2.50
C VAL A 71 -3.17 -3.70 3.76
N LEU A 72 -4.43 -3.26 3.81
CA LEU A 72 -5.36 -3.54 4.90
C LEU A 72 -6.49 -4.45 4.42
N LYS A 73 -7.16 -5.12 5.36
CA LYS A 73 -8.45 -5.76 5.06
C LYS A 73 -9.51 -4.69 4.88
N ALA A 74 -10.51 -4.96 4.04
CA ALA A 74 -11.62 -4.04 3.82
C ALA A 74 -12.47 -3.76 5.09
N ASP A 75 -12.40 -4.66 6.08
CA ASP A 75 -13.10 -4.52 7.36
C ASP A 75 -12.21 -3.92 8.48
N ASP A 76 -10.95 -3.59 8.19
CA ASP A 76 -10.06 -2.93 9.13
C ASP A 76 -10.39 -1.43 9.18
N ASN A 77 -10.86 -0.99 10.34
CA ASN A 77 -11.24 0.39 10.62
C ASN A 77 -10.34 1.04 11.68
N THR A 78 -9.20 0.41 12.01
CA THR A 78 -8.35 0.84 13.12
C THR A 78 -6.92 1.17 12.69
N SER A 79 -6.38 0.47 11.69
CA SER A 79 -4.97 0.63 11.30
C SER A 79 -4.66 2.02 10.77
N GLU A 80 -5.56 2.68 10.02
CA GLU A 80 -5.32 4.05 9.54
C GLU A 80 -5.05 5.01 10.71
N ASP A 81 -5.96 5.06 11.69
CA ASP A 81 -5.83 5.94 12.84
C ASP A 81 -4.62 5.58 13.70
N GLN A 82 -4.35 4.27 13.90
CA GLN A 82 -3.19 3.81 14.66
C GLN A 82 -1.87 4.24 14.01
N ILE A 83 -1.73 3.99 12.70
CA ILE A 83 -0.54 4.32 11.94
C ILE A 83 -0.34 5.84 11.95
N LYS A 84 -1.38 6.61 11.63
CA LYS A 84 -1.33 8.07 11.60
C LYS A 84 -0.91 8.67 12.94
N ASN A 85 -1.55 8.25 14.04
CA ASN A 85 -1.24 8.75 15.39
C ASN A 85 0.19 8.40 15.84
N LYS A 86 0.76 7.28 15.38
CA LYS A 86 2.14 6.90 15.68
C LYS A 86 3.14 7.66 14.80
N LEU A 87 2.84 7.85 13.52
CA LEU A 87 3.67 8.63 12.58
C LEU A 87 3.77 10.10 12.99
N ASP A 88 2.70 10.70 13.53
CA ASP A 88 2.70 12.08 14.03
C ASP A 88 3.69 12.33 15.19
N LYS A 89 4.23 11.26 15.80
CA LYS A 89 5.22 11.35 16.88
C LYS A 89 6.66 11.25 16.38
N LEU A 90 6.86 10.96 15.09
CA LEU A 90 8.17 10.93 14.46
C LEU A 90 8.70 12.35 14.22
N SER A 91 9.99 12.45 13.90
CA SER A 91 10.65 13.73 13.70
C SER A 91 10.32 14.38 12.35
N ASN A 92 9.99 13.59 11.34
CA ASN A 92 9.53 14.06 10.04
C ASN A 92 8.01 14.03 9.91
N SER A 93 7.49 14.78 8.92
CA SER A 93 6.06 14.81 8.60
C SER A 93 5.74 13.79 7.51
N TYR A 94 4.79 12.91 7.80
CA TYR A 94 4.29 11.89 6.88
C TYR A 94 2.80 12.10 6.62
N GLU A 95 2.37 11.95 5.37
CA GLU A 95 0.95 12.01 5.01
C GLU A 95 0.40 10.59 4.87
N VAL A 96 -0.66 10.29 5.62
CA VAL A 96 -1.41 9.03 5.51
C VAL A 96 -2.73 9.30 4.77
N ARG A 97 -3.01 8.47 3.76
CA ARG A 97 -4.25 8.53 2.97
C ARG A 97 -4.82 7.13 2.84
N LEU A 98 -6.07 6.94 3.26
CA LEU A 98 -6.84 5.76 2.91
C LEU A 98 -7.25 5.82 1.43
N LEU A 99 -7.02 4.72 0.72
CA LEU A 99 -7.26 4.62 -0.72
C LEU A 99 -8.07 3.37 -1.02
N ASP A 100 -9.03 3.51 -1.93
CA ASP A 100 -9.75 2.40 -2.54
C ASP A 100 -9.19 2.05 -3.92
N ILE A 101 -9.46 0.84 -4.39
CA ILE A 101 -9.11 0.42 -5.74
C ILE A 101 -9.96 1.22 -6.75
N ASP A 102 -9.30 1.89 -7.70
CA ASP A 102 -10.00 2.52 -8.82
C ASP A 102 -10.35 1.48 -9.90
N GLU A 103 -11.62 1.10 -9.95
CA GLU A 103 -12.14 0.15 -10.95
C GLU A 103 -12.46 0.79 -12.31
N LYS A 104 -12.55 2.14 -12.39
CA LYS A 104 -12.95 2.84 -13.62
C LYS A 104 -11.75 3.19 -14.49
N GLY A 105 -10.61 3.45 -13.85
CA GLY A 105 -9.44 3.99 -14.52
C GLY A 105 -9.74 5.33 -15.19
N ALA A 106 -9.05 5.64 -16.29
CA ALA A 106 -9.23 6.90 -16.99
C ALA A 106 -10.51 6.93 -17.84
N PHE A 107 -11.36 7.93 -17.63
CA PHE A 107 -12.57 8.16 -18.42
C PHE A 107 -12.73 9.63 -18.82
N ILE A 108 -13.52 9.89 -19.88
CA ILE A 108 -13.81 11.24 -20.35
C ILE A 108 -15.11 11.73 -19.71
N ASN A 109 -15.06 12.86 -19.01
CA ASN A 109 -16.24 13.51 -18.43
C ASN A 109 -16.79 14.60 -19.35
N LEU A 110 -17.72 14.24 -20.25
CA LEU A 110 -18.38 15.19 -21.14
C LEU A 110 -19.52 15.91 -20.40
N LYS A 111 -19.32 17.18 -20.06
CA LYS A 111 -20.40 18.06 -19.57
C LYS A 111 -21.13 18.69 -20.77
N ILE A 112 -22.30 18.16 -21.12
CA ILE A 112 -23.16 18.74 -22.16
C ILE A 112 -24.03 19.83 -21.53
N ASN A 113 -23.72 21.10 -21.79
CA ASN A 113 -24.59 22.22 -21.44
C ASN A 113 -25.63 22.40 -22.54
N PHE A 114 -26.88 22.04 -22.27
CA PHE A 114 -27.99 22.41 -23.14
C PHE A 114 -28.33 23.89 -22.92
N THR A 115 -27.86 24.78 -23.79
CA THR A 115 -28.46 26.10 -23.92
C THR A 115 -29.83 25.95 -24.58
N LYS A 116 -30.89 26.12 -23.80
CA LYS A 116 -32.27 26.27 -24.30
C LYS A 116 -32.30 27.49 -25.23
N SER A 117 -32.42 27.28 -26.54
CA SER A 117 -32.81 28.35 -27.46
C SER A 117 -34.30 28.59 -27.30
N LEU A 118 -34.64 29.87 -27.11
CA LEU A 118 -35.99 30.42 -27.27
C LEU A 118 -36.52 30.18 -28.69
#